data_AF-A0A9K3JWC2-F1
#
_entry.id   AF-A0A9K3JWC2-F1
#
_cell.length_a   1.000
_cell.length_b   1.000
_cell.length_c   1.000
_cell.angle_alpha   90.00
_cell.angle_beta   90.00
_cell.angle_gamma   90.00
#
_symmetry.space_group_name_H-M   'P 1'
#
loop_
_entity.id
_entity.type
_entity.pdbx_description
1 polymer ?
#
loop_
_entity_poly.entity_id
_entity_poly.type
_entity_poly.pdbx_seq_one_letter_code
_entity_poly.pdbx_strand_id
1 'polypeptide(L)'
;MLKVSRNLFRWTKEIAYADYYERALTNGVLSIQRGKEPGIMIYMLPLGPGMSKATGYHKWGTKFNSFWCCYGTGIESFSKLGDSIYFEEAGKDPGLYIIQYVSSSVNWKLGQVVVDQKVTPVVSWDPRLRVTTTVSSKKEGSSSSLNFRIPFWTTSSAKATLNGQNIPVTSTGTFLTVTKKWSSSDVVTLELPITLRTEAIQDERSEYASLHAILFGPYLLVALTTGESDLKPDSNSLSDWITPIPSEYNSQLISLSQQSGNNTFALAQSSNSITAIQFPDPGTSNSVFATFRIIPTDPTTRMSTRNDVINKTVMLEPYILPGMVIVNQGKEQSLGIGDYRDNQNAVFRFVEGNKGMVRLESESQKGCFVYSLNGTVKLSCGGSEAESDSGFMLATSFKVNDGICNYHPISFVAKGLNMNYLLQPLYSLRDEHYTVYFKIHS
;
A
#
# COMPACT_ATOMS: atom_id res chain seq x y z
N MET A 1 3.71 20.35 14.29
CA MET A 1 2.29 20.70 14.56
C MET A 1 1.55 19.74 15.50
N LEU A 2 1.87 18.43 15.57
CA LEU A 2 1.17 17.50 16.49
C LEU A 2 1.08 17.98 17.96
N LYS A 3 2.17 18.53 18.52
CA LYS A 3 2.20 19.11 19.89
C LYS A 3 1.15 20.23 20.07
N VAL A 4 0.97 21.08 19.04
CA VAL A 4 -0.01 22.18 19.06
C VAL A 4 -1.43 21.62 19.01
N SER A 5 -1.72 20.74 18.04
CA SER A 5 -3.02 20.09 17.89
C SER A 5 -3.46 19.38 19.18
N ARG A 6 -2.53 18.65 19.80
CA ARG A 6 -2.74 18.00 21.10
C ARG A 6 -3.18 18.98 22.19
N ASN A 7 -2.49 20.12 22.33
CA ASN A 7 -2.82 21.09 23.38
C ASN A 7 -4.14 21.82 23.09
N LEU A 8 -4.42 22.14 21.83
CA LEU A 8 -5.71 22.70 21.44
C LEU A 8 -6.84 21.72 21.73
N PHE A 9 -6.68 20.45 21.39
CA PHE A 9 -7.64 19.40 21.76
C PHE A 9 -7.84 19.33 23.28
N ARG A 10 -6.79 19.43 24.10
CA ARG A 10 -6.92 19.44 25.57
C ARG A 10 -7.74 20.62 26.10
N TRP A 11 -7.73 21.75 25.41
CA TRP A 11 -8.44 22.96 25.85
C TRP A 11 -9.87 23.02 25.33
N THR A 12 -10.08 22.67 24.06
CA THR A 12 -11.37 22.88 23.40
C THR A 12 -12.15 21.59 23.18
N LYS A 13 -11.45 20.45 23.12
CA LYS A 13 -11.98 19.13 22.75
C LYS A 13 -12.60 19.07 21.37
N GLU A 14 -12.31 20.05 20.52
CA GLU A 14 -12.81 20.08 19.16
C GLU A 14 -12.19 18.95 18.35
N ILE A 15 -13.06 18.17 17.69
CA ILE A 15 -12.64 16.99 16.93
C ILE A 15 -11.68 17.33 15.78
N ALA A 16 -11.75 18.55 15.25
CA ALA A 16 -10.89 19.02 14.17
C ALA A 16 -9.39 18.87 14.54
N TYR A 17 -9.04 19.05 15.82
CA TYR A 17 -7.67 18.84 16.29
C TYR A 17 -7.30 17.36 16.41
N ALA A 18 -8.26 16.47 16.70
CA ALA A 18 -8.03 15.03 16.67
C ALA A 18 -7.90 14.51 15.24
N ASP A 19 -8.73 15.00 14.32
CA ASP A 19 -8.70 14.66 12.90
C ASP A 19 -7.40 15.13 12.24
N TYR A 20 -6.96 16.36 12.54
CA TYR A 20 -5.65 16.85 12.11
C TYR A 20 -4.51 15.99 12.67
N TYR A 21 -4.58 15.62 13.96
CA TYR A 21 -3.56 14.78 14.59
C TYR A 21 -3.44 13.43 13.89
N GLU A 22 -4.56 12.73 13.64
CA GLU A 22 -4.60 11.46 12.91
C GLU A 22 -3.97 11.60 11.52
N ARG A 23 -4.35 12.63 10.77
CA ARG A 23 -3.85 12.87 9.42
C ARG A 23 -2.34 13.11 9.39
N ALA A 24 -1.84 14.02 10.24
CA ALA A 24 -0.44 14.40 10.27
C ALA A 24 0.45 13.28 10.85
N LEU A 25 -0.06 12.50 11.80
CA LEU A 25 0.62 11.31 12.30
C LEU A 25 0.73 10.26 11.20
N THR A 26 -0.40 9.86 10.62
CA THR A 26 -0.51 8.74 9.67
C THR A 26 0.25 8.98 8.38
N ASN A 27 0.11 10.17 7.80
CA ASN A 27 0.66 10.45 6.46
C ASN A 27 1.97 11.23 6.51
N GLY A 28 2.20 12.01 7.58
CA GLY A 28 3.43 12.74 7.79
C GLY A 28 4.42 11.92 8.60
N VAL A 29 4.23 11.87 9.92
CA VAL A 29 5.22 11.30 10.86
C VAL A 29 5.53 9.83 10.62
N LEU A 30 4.54 8.97 10.34
CA LEU A 30 4.83 7.56 10.07
C LEU A 30 5.56 7.33 8.73
N SER A 31 5.54 8.33 7.84
CA SER A 31 6.19 8.24 6.52
C SER A 31 7.66 8.68 6.51
N ILE A 32 8.14 9.31 7.60
CA ILE A 32 9.49 9.92 7.64
C ILE A 32 10.59 8.99 8.16
N GLN A 33 10.28 7.76 8.57
CA GLN A 33 11.27 6.71 8.86
C GLN A 33 11.29 5.70 7.72
N ARG A 34 12.47 5.27 7.27
CA ARG A 34 12.62 4.31 6.19
C ARG A 34 12.15 2.91 6.65
N GLY A 35 10.90 2.58 6.36
CA GLY A 35 10.30 1.32 6.76
C GLY A 35 10.45 1.06 8.27
N LYS A 36 11.02 -0.10 8.62
CA LYS A 36 11.28 -0.49 10.02
C LYS A 36 12.73 -0.26 10.44
N GLU A 37 13.51 0.48 9.66
CA GLU A 37 14.93 0.68 9.93
C GLU A 37 15.11 1.84 10.92
N PRO A 38 15.50 1.56 12.18
CA PRO A 38 15.63 2.61 13.17
C PRO A 38 16.77 3.56 12.80
N GLY A 39 16.54 4.86 12.99
CA GLY A 39 17.53 5.90 12.78
C GLY A 39 17.79 6.28 11.32
N ILE A 40 17.01 5.78 10.36
CA ILE A 40 17.06 6.23 8.97
C ILE A 40 15.80 7.05 8.71
N MET A 41 15.95 8.37 8.65
CA MET A 41 14.84 9.31 8.52
C MET A 41 15.08 10.29 7.36
N ILE A 42 14.02 10.89 6.84
CA ILE A 42 14.10 11.99 5.86
C ILE A 42 13.99 13.35 6.54
N TYR A 43 14.57 14.36 5.89
CA TYR A 43 14.30 15.76 6.24
C TYR A 43 13.08 16.27 5.49
N MET A 44 13.05 16.08 4.16
CA MET A 44 12.00 16.57 3.28
C MET A 44 11.17 15.39 2.78
N LEU A 45 9.85 15.46 2.92
CA LEU A 45 8.92 14.49 2.33
C LEU A 45 8.50 15.02 0.95
N PRO A 46 8.99 14.44 -0.16
CA PRO A 46 8.68 14.95 -1.48
C PRO A 46 7.22 14.64 -1.84
N LEU A 47 6.54 15.63 -2.41
CA LEU A 47 5.14 15.52 -2.88
C LEU A 47 4.99 15.79 -4.38
N GLY A 48 6.10 16.05 -5.09
CA GLY A 48 6.12 16.26 -6.53
C GLY A 48 5.85 14.97 -7.32
N PRO A 49 5.52 15.08 -8.61
CA PRO A 49 5.23 13.93 -9.46
C PRO A 49 6.47 13.08 -9.68
N GLY A 50 6.32 11.76 -9.56
CA GLY A 50 7.38 10.80 -9.80
C GLY A 50 8.58 10.93 -8.88
N MET A 51 8.42 11.53 -7.70
CA MET A 51 9.54 11.75 -6.78
C MET A 51 9.80 10.51 -5.91
N SER A 52 10.98 10.42 -5.31
CA SER A 52 11.33 9.36 -4.36
C SER A 52 11.94 9.95 -3.09
N LYS A 53 11.67 9.31 -1.94
CA LYS A 53 12.32 9.66 -0.66
C LYS A 53 13.81 9.28 -0.64
N ALA A 54 14.26 8.47 -1.60
CA ALA A 54 15.65 8.06 -1.75
C ALA A 54 16.48 8.96 -2.69
N THR A 55 15.87 9.96 -3.32
CA THR A 55 16.54 10.87 -4.26
C THR A 55 16.53 12.33 -3.79
N GLY A 56 17.40 13.15 -4.36
CA GLY A 56 17.54 14.57 -4.02
C GLY A 56 18.48 14.87 -2.83
N TYR A 57 18.60 16.16 -2.51
CA TYR A 57 19.54 16.69 -1.51
C TYR A 57 19.24 16.22 -0.08
N HIS A 58 17.97 15.98 0.23
CA HIS A 58 17.46 15.60 1.56
C HIS A 58 16.74 14.25 1.56
N LYS A 59 17.27 13.32 0.77
CA LYS A 59 16.89 11.90 0.80
C LYS A 59 17.09 11.27 2.19
N TRP A 60 16.79 9.99 2.32
CA TRP A 60 17.12 9.18 3.50
C TRP A 60 18.52 9.51 4.02
N GLY A 61 18.58 9.93 5.29
CA GLY A 61 19.84 10.11 5.97
C GLY A 61 20.50 8.77 6.33
N THR A 62 21.46 8.81 7.25
CA THR A 62 22.16 7.65 7.76
C THR A 62 21.98 7.57 9.28
N LYS A 63 22.18 6.37 9.84
CA LYS A 63 21.99 6.13 11.28
C LYS A 63 22.88 7.00 12.17
N PHE A 64 24.12 7.27 11.74
CA PHE A 64 25.15 7.87 12.59
C PHE A 64 25.81 9.11 12.02
N ASN A 65 25.51 9.52 10.79
CA ASN A 65 26.20 10.64 10.12
C ASN A 65 25.24 11.73 9.61
N SER A 66 23.93 11.62 9.89
CA SER A 66 22.93 12.63 9.52
C SER A 66 22.44 13.35 10.78
N PHE A 67 22.86 14.61 10.94
CA PHE A 67 22.63 15.41 12.15
C PHE A 67 21.70 16.61 11.90
N TRP A 68 20.64 16.38 11.13
CA TRP A 68 19.69 17.43 10.82
C TRP A 68 18.66 17.63 11.95
N CYS A 69 18.03 18.80 12.03
CA CYS A 69 16.99 19.06 13.03
C CYS A 69 15.80 18.09 12.96
N CYS A 70 15.49 17.57 11.76
CA CYS A 70 14.45 16.55 11.56
C CYS A 70 14.78 15.21 12.26
N TYR A 71 16.05 14.88 12.48
CA TYR A 71 16.43 13.67 13.22
C TYR A 71 16.09 13.80 14.71
N GLY A 72 16.43 14.94 15.34
CA GLY A 72 16.08 15.19 16.75
C GLY A 72 14.58 15.17 16.97
N THR A 73 13.84 15.92 16.15
CA THR A 73 12.36 15.96 16.22
C THR A 73 11.70 14.64 15.81
N GLY A 74 12.30 13.88 14.89
CA GLY A 74 11.86 12.55 14.48
C GLY A 74 11.96 11.55 15.64
N ILE A 75 13.11 11.47 16.31
CA ILE A 75 13.30 10.61 17.50
C ILE A 75 12.29 10.96 18.59
N GLU A 76 12.09 12.26 18.89
CA GLU A 76 11.04 12.69 19.81
C GLU A 76 9.64 12.26 19.38
N SER A 77 9.35 12.20 18.07
CA SER A 77 8.04 11.84 17.55
C SER A 77 7.79 10.33 17.66
N PHE A 78 8.78 9.51 17.33
CA PHE A 78 8.67 8.06 17.42
C PHE A 78 8.72 7.52 18.87
N SER A 79 9.31 8.26 19.82
CA SER A 79 9.30 7.85 21.24
C SER A 79 7.95 8.05 21.95
N LYS A 80 7.01 8.76 21.32
CA LYS A 80 5.74 9.18 21.95
C LYS A 80 4.49 8.87 21.12
N LEU A 81 4.54 7.87 20.25
CA LEU A 81 3.39 7.49 19.41
C LEU A 81 2.11 7.19 20.21
N GLY A 82 2.24 6.82 21.50
CA GLY A 82 1.11 6.59 22.41
C GLY A 82 0.57 7.83 23.15
N ASP A 83 1.21 8.99 23.06
CA ASP A 83 0.97 10.15 23.96
C ASP A 83 -0.35 10.91 23.72
N SER A 84 -1.03 10.59 22.62
CA SER A 84 -2.24 11.27 22.13
C SER A 84 -3.30 10.26 21.67
N ILE A 85 -3.31 9.06 22.24
CA ILE A 85 -4.40 8.10 22.04
C ILE A 85 -5.58 8.43 22.96
N TYR A 86 -5.28 8.73 24.23
CA TYR A 86 -6.25 8.92 25.31
C TYR A 86 -6.08 10.29 25.98
N PHE A 87 -7.19 10.95 26.32
CA PHE A 87 -7.23 12.19 27.09
C PHE A 87 -8.25 12.08 28.21
N GLU A 88 -7.82 12.33 29.44
CA GLU A 88 -8.71 12.27 30.60
C GLU A 88 -9.31 13.63 30.95
N GLU A 89 -10.53 13.62 31.47
CA GLU A 89 -11.25 14.75 32.00
C GLU A 89 -11.76 14.43 33.40
N ALA A 90 -11.44 15.28 34.37
CA ALA A 90 -12.02 15.21 35.70
C ALA A 90 -13.45 15.77 35.69
N GLY A 91 -14.32 15.20 36.52
CA GLY A 91 -15.70 15.60 36.66
C GLY A 91 -16.43 14.71 37.65
N LYS A 92 -17.74 14.92 37.82
CA LYS A 92 -18.59 14.03 38.63
C LYS A 92 -18.55 12.59 38.11
N ASP A 93 -18.67 12.45 36.79
CA ASP A 93 -18.40 11.23 36.05
C ASP A 93 -17.13 11.50 35.20
N PRO A 94 -15.94 11.04 35.61
CA PRO A 94 -14.72 11.31 34.87
C PRO A 94 -14.82 10.77 33.44
N GLY A 95 -14.23 11.48 32.48
CA GLY A 95 -14.27 11.16 31.05
C GLY A 95 -12.92 10.68 30.52
N LEU A 96 -12.94 9.71 29.60
CA LEU A 96 -11.79 9.30 28.80
C LEU A 96 -12.11 9.48 27.32
N TYR A 97 -11.45 10.42 26.66
CA TYR A 97 -11.56 10.64 25.23
C TYR A 97 -10.57 9.76 24.49
N ILE A 98 -11.07 8.92 23.59
CA ILE A 98 -10.30 8.00 22.75
C ILE A 98 -10.27 8.62 21.35
N ILE A 99 -9.16 9.25 21.00
CA ILE A 99 -9.07 10.04 19.76
C ILE A 99 -8.27 9.35 18.65
N GLN A 100 -7.48 8.33 18.96
CA GLN A 100 -6.77 7.50 17.97
C GLN A 100 -7.18 6.04 18.11
N TYR A 101 -7.38 5.38 16.97
CA TYR A 101 -7.68 3.96 16.92
C TYR A 101 -6.40 3.16 16.63
N VAL A 102 -5.66 2.89 17.70
CA VAL A 102 -4.46 2.04 17.70
C VAL A 102 -4.58 1.01 18.82
N SER A 103 -4.22 -0.25 18.53
CA SER A 103 -4.22 -1.32 19.54
C SER A 103 -3.31 -0.93 20.72
N SER A 104 -3.90 -0.76 21.89
CA SER A 104 -3.23 -0.18 23.07
C SER A 104 -4.01 -0.45 24.35
N SER A 105 -3.36 -0.26 25.49
CA SER A 105 -3.94 -0.40 26.82
C SER A 105 -3.63 0.83 27.66
N VAL A 106 -4.60 1.31 28.44
CA VAL A 106 -4.42 2.40 29.39
C VAL A 106 -4.96 2.04 30.77
N ASN A 107 -4.12 2.18 31.79
CA ASN A 107 -4.54 2.15 33.18
C ASN A 107 -5.12 3.52 33.55
N TRP A 108 -6.44 3.68 33.38
CA TRP A 108 -7.14 4.93 33.59
C TRP A 108 -7.51 5.11 35.07
N LYS A 109 -6.61 5.76 35.80
CA LYS A 109 -6.71 5.93 37.26
C LYS A 109 -7.96 6.70 37.70
N LEU A 110 -8.33 7.78 37.01
CA LEU A 110 -9.51 8.58 37.36
C LEU A 110 -10.81 7.77 37.22
N GLY A 111 -10.93 6.94 36.18
CA GLY A 111 -12.06 6.04 35.99
C GLY A 111 -11.98 4.74 36.80
N GLN A 112 -10.86 4.48 37.49
CA GLN A 112 -10.57 3.26 38.25
C GLN A 112 -10.67 1.96 37.43
N VAL A 113 -10.42 2.04 36.12
CA VAL A 113 -10.49 0.89 35.21
C VAL A 113 -9.26 0.83 34.30
N VAL A 114 -9.01 -0.35 33.75
CA VAL A 114 -8.09 -0.53 32.62
C VAL A 114 -8.93 -0.63 31.35
N VAL A 115 -8.56 0.14 30.33
CA VAL A 115 -9.21 0.13 29.02
C VAL A 115 -8.24 -0.45 28.01
N ASP A 116 -8.64 -1.56 27.38
CA ASP A 116 -7.87 -2.24 26.36
C ASP A 116 -8.58 -2.10 25.02
N GLN A 117 -7.91 -1.52 24.04
CA GLN A 117 -8.40 -1.36 22.68
C GLN A 117 -7.66 -2.29 21.73
N LYS A 118 -8.40 -3.06 20.95
CA LYS A 118 -7.90 -3.90 19.86
C LYS A 118 -8.48 -3.40 18.54
N VAL A 119 -7.60 -3.11 17.58
CA VAL A 119 -7.96 -2.63 16.25
C VAL A 119 -7.63 -3.70 15.22
N THR A 120 -8.62 -4.08 14.41
CA THR A 120 -8.40 -4.96 13.27
C THR A 120 -7.71 -4.18 12.15
N PRO A 121 -6.62 -4.72 11.55
CA PRO A 121 -5.96 -4.05 10.43
C PRO A 121 -6.93 -3.74 9.29
N VAL A 122 -6.86 -2.51 8.78
CA VAL A 122 -7.67 -2.06 7.66
C VAL A 122 -7.18 -2.70 6.37
N VAL A 123 -8.11 -3.14 5.53
CA VAL A 123 -7.87 -3.69 4.20
C VAL A 123 -8.79 -3.03 3.17
N SER A 124 -8.37 -2.94 1.91
CA SER A 124 -9.12 -2.22 0.87
C SER A 124 -10.40 -2.95 0.42
N TRP A 125 -10.41 -4.29 0.44
CA TRP A 125 -11.55 -5.12 0.02
C TRP A 125 -12.65 -5.29 1.08
N ASP A 126 -12.40 -4.84 2.30
CA ASP A 126 -13.39 -4.75 3.38
C ASP A 126 -13.23 -3.40 4.07
N PRO A 127 -13.81 -2.32 3.51
CA PRO A 127 -13.48 -0.94 3.86
C PRO A 127 -14.16 -0.51 5.16
N ARG A 128 -13.76 -1.11 6.27
CA ARG A 128 -14.27 -0.86 7.63
C ARG A 128 -13.14 -0.91 8.64
N LEU A 129 -13.04 0.12 9.47
CA LEU A 129 -12.24 0.09 10.68
C LEU A 129 -13.05 -0.59 11.79
N ARG A 130 -12.52 -1.67 12.36
CA ARG A 130 -13.14 -2.37 13.48
C ARG A 130 -12.32 -2.23 14.75
N VAL A 131 -12.98 -1.79 15.80
CA VAL A 131 -12.38 -1.53 17.11
C VAL A 131 -13.17 -2.28 18.16
N THR A 132 -12.46 -3.02 19.00
CA THR A 132 -13.01 -3.66 20.19
C THR A 132 -12.34 -3.08 21.41
N THR A 133 -13.11 -2.48 22.28
CA THR A 133 -12.66 -1.90 23.54
C THR A 133 -13.23 -2.71 24.69
N THR A 134 -12.37 -3.37 25.44
CA THR A 134 -12.73 -4.11 26.65
C THR A 134 -12.34 -3.29 27.86
N VAL A 135 -13.19 -3.27 28.88
CA VAL A 135 -12.92 -2.60 30.15
C VAL A 135 -12.72 -3.65 31.23
N SER A 136 -11.70 -3.51 32.05
CA SER A 136 -11.50 -4.35 33.23
C SER A 136 -11.40 -3.51 34.50
N SER A 137 -12.01 -4.01 35.57
CA SER A 137 -12.00 -3.36 36.87
C SER A 137 -11.75 -4.36 38.00
N LYS A 138 -11.02 -3.93 39.03
CA LYS A 138 -10.76 -4.75 40.23
C LYS A 138 -11.86 -4.60 41.31
N LYS A 139 -12.74 -3.61 41.17
CA LYS A 139 -13.88 -3.31 42.06
C LYS A 139 -15.04 -2.78 41.21
N GLU A 140 -16.27 -2.71 41.71
CA GLU A 140 -17.29 -1.92 41.00
C GLU A 140 -16.79 -0.48 40.85
N GLY A 141 -16.66 -0.03 39.60
CA GLY A 141 -16.13 1.29 39.29
C GLY A 141 -17.15 2.38 39.61
N SER A 142 -16.65 3.58 39.94
CA SER A 142 -17.47 4.79 39.88
C SER A 142 -18.00 4.99 38.46
N SER A 143 -19.17 5.61 38.35
CA SER A 143 -19.72 5.98 37.03
C SER A 143 -18.72 6.87 36.29
N SER A 144 -18.45 6.55 35.03
CA SER A 144 -17.46 7.24 34.21
C SER A 144 -17.81 7.11 32.72
N SER A 145 -17.25 8.01 31.89
CA SER A 145 -17.61 8.13 30.48
C SER A 145 -16.46 7.75 29.56
N LEU A 146 -16.71 6.87 28.61
CA LEU A 146 -15.82 6.65 27.46
C LEU A 146 -16.35 7.43 26.26
N ASN A 147 -15.53 8.33 25.70
CA ASN A 147 -15.87 9.17 24.56
C ASN A 147 -15.08 8.70 23.33
N PHE A 148 -15.76 8.02 22.42
CA PHE A 148 -15.16 7.47 21.20
C PHE A 148 -15.29 8.47 20.05
N ARG A 149 -14.17 8.86 19.43
CA ARG A 149 -14.19 9.78 18.29
C ARG A 149 -14.88 9.16 17.08
N ILE A 150 -15.95 9.76 16.57
CA ILE A 150 -16.55 9.38 15.28
C ILE A 150 -15.92 10.25 14.18
N PRO A 151 -14.95 9.74 13.40
CA PRO A 151 -14.14 10.57 12.50
C PRO A 151 -14.95 11.19 11.37
N PHE A 152 -14.52 12.33 10.84
CA PHE A 152 -15.21 12.96 9.70
C PHE A 152 -15.24 12.09 8.43
N TRP A 153 -14.28 11.18 8.27
CA TRP A 153 -14.15 10.36 7.06
C TRP A 153 -15.07 9.12 7.05
N THR A 154 -15.73 8.80 8.16
CA THR A 154 -16.71 7.70 8.22
C THR A 154 -18.06 8.15 7.67
N THR A 155 -19.06 7.27 7.71
CA THR A 155 -20.42 7.56 7.21
C THR A 155 -21.48 7.35 8.27
N SER A 156 -22.72 7.73 7.96
CA SER A 156 -23.90 7.44 8.79
C SER A 156 -24.17 5.94 8.98
N SER A 157 -23.50 5.06 8.23
CA SER A 157 -23.57 3.60 8.40
C SER A 157 -22.63 3.08 9.50
N ALA A 158 -21.95 3.96 10.23
CA ALA A 158 -21.18 3.60 11.41
C ALA A 158 -22.06 2.88 12.45
N LYS A 159 -21.51 1.82 13.06
CA LYS A 159 -22.20 1.02 14.07
C LYS A 159 -21.40 0.97 15.35
N ALA A 160 -22.12 0.95 16.47
CA ALA A 160 -21.54 0.71 17.77
C ALA A 160 -22.40 -0.29 18.55
N THR A 161 -21.77 -1.15 19.33
CA THR A 161 -22.47 -2.01 20.27
C THR A 161 -21.84 -1.94 21.66
N LEU A 162 -22.68 -2.10 22.68
CA LEU A 162 -22.27 -2.33 24.07
C LEU A 162 -22.76 -3.73 24.45
N ASN A 163 -21.84 -4.63 24.79
CA ASN A 163 -22.14 -6.02 25.15
C ASN A 163 -23.01 -6.74 24.12
N GLY A 164 -22.76 -6.48 22.83
CA GLY A 164 -23.49 -7.04 21.70
C GLY A 164 -24.84 -6.38 21.40
N GLN A 165 -25.29 -5.42 22.21
CA GLN A 165 -26.50 -4.64 21.94
C GLN A 165 -26.16 -3.35 21.18
N ASN A 166 -26.88 -3.08 20.09
CA ASN A 166 -26.69 -1.87 19.30
C ASN A 166 -26.96 -0.61 20.14
N ILE A 167 -26.06 0.37 20.05
CA ILE A 167 -26.25 1.70 20.63
C ILE A 167 -26.23 2.75 19.51
N PRO A 168 -27.00 3.85 19.64
CA PRO A 168 -27.06 4.87 18.60
C PRO A 168 -25.69 5.53 18.42
N VAL A 169 -25.23 5.62 17.18
CA VAL A 169 -24.03 6.37 16.81
C VAL A 169 -24.42 7.80 16.47
N THR A 170 -23.67 8.76 17.00
CA THR A 170 -23.85 10.19 16.73
C THR A 170 -23.42 10.54 15.30
N SER A 171 -23.60 11.80 14.87
CA SER A 171 -23.13 12.25 13.56
C SER A 171 -21.60 12.17 13.44
N THR A 172 -21.09 12.02 12.22
CA THR A 172 -19.65 12.14 11.93
C THR A 172 -19.12 13.48 12.43
N GLY A 173 -17.86 13.53 12.87
CA GLY A 173 -17.32 14.77 13.43
C GLY A 173 -17.75 15.03 14.88
N THR A 174 -18.10 13.99 15.64
CA THR A 174 -18.50 14.12 17.05
C THR A 174 -17.92 12.99 17.92
N PHE A 175 -18.27 12.96 19.20
CA PHE A 175 -17.95 11.84 20.10
C PHE A 175 -19.19 11.02 20.41
N LEU A 176 -19.06 9.69 20.33
CA LEU A 176 -20.00 8.76 20.94
C LEU A 176 -19.62 8.59 22.41
N THR A 177 -20.46 9.11 23.31
CA THR A 177 -20.26 9.03 24.75
C THR A 177 -21.05 7.87 25.34
N VAL A 178 -20.36 6.98 26.06
CA VAL A 178 -20.98 5.91 26.85
C VAL A 178 -20.63 6.14 28.32
N THR A 179 -21.64 6.46 29.13
CA THR A 179 -21.49 6.70 30.58
C THR A 179 -22.08 5.54 31.37
N LYS A 180 -21.27 4.90 32.20
CA LYS A 180 -21.70 3.74 33.01
C LYS A 180 -20.78 3.52 34.21
N LYS A 181 -21.25 2.72 35.17
CA LYS A 181 -20.38 1.96 36.07
C LYS A 181 -19.83 0.74 35.34
N TRP A 182 -18.58 0.84 34.89
CA TRP A 182 -17.95 -0.21 34.10
C TRP A 182 -17.62 -1.47 34.92
N SER A 183 -17.77 -2.62 34.28
CA SER A 183 -17.50 -3.95 34.80
C SER A 183 -16.52 -4.70 33.88
N SER A 184 -15.88 -5.74 34.39
CA SER A 184 -14.90 -6.54 33.62
C SER A 184 -15.50 -7.35 32.45
N SER A 185 -16.82 -7.38 32.33
CA SER A 185 -17.54 -7.98 31.21
C SER A 185 -17.93 -6.97 30.13
N ASP A 186 -17.71 -5.67 30.35
CA ASP A 186 -18.16 -4.66 29.39
C ASP A 186 -17.23 -4.59 28.17
N VAL A 187 -17.86 -4.66 27.00
CA VAL A 187 -17.21 -4.59 25.69
C VAL A 187 -17.95 -3.58 24.83
N VAL A 188 -17.23 -2.57 24.36
CA VAL A 188 -17.70 -1.66 23.32
C VAL A 188 -17.07 -2.08 22.00
N THR A 189 -17.87 -2.19 20.93
CA THR A 189 -17.33 -2.39 19.58
C THR A 189 -17.76 -1.25 18.67
N LEU A 190 -16.86 -0.84 17.79
CA LEU A 190 -17.13 0.13 16.73
C LEU A 190 -16.82 -0.53 15.39
N GLU A 191 -17.73 -0.34 14.43
CA GLU A 191 -17.51 -0.63 13.02
C GLU A 191 -17.72 0.67 12.24
N LEU A 192 -16.63 1.24 11.74
CA LEU A 192 -16.62 2.54 11.06
C LEU A 192 -16.31 2.33 9.58
N PRO A 193 -17.29 2.48 8.67
CA PRO A 193 -17.06 2.42 7.23
C PRO A 193 -16.02 3.45 6.78
N ILE A 194 -15.09 3.03 5.93
CA ILE A 194 -14.05 3.87 5.36
C ILE A 194 -14.43 4.22 3.93
N THR A 195 -14.37 5.50 3.59
CA THR A 195 -14.69 5.98 2.24
C THR A 195 -13.43 6.41 1.48
N LEU A 196 -13.47 6.25 0.16
CA LEU A 196 -12.58 6.96 -0.74
C LEU A 196 -13.07 8.39 -0.91
N ARG A 197 -12.14 9.33 -0.99
CA ARG A 197 -12.42 10.75 -1.23
C ARG A 197 -11.26 11.41 -1.94
N THR A 198 -11.56 12.48 -2.67
CA THR A 198 -10.57 13.36 -3.26
C THR A 198 -10.47 14.66 -2.47
N GLU A 199 -9.29 15.27 -2.46
CA GLU A 199 -9.09 16.61 -1.92
C GLU A 199 -8.26 17.45 -2.88
N ALA A 200 -8.79 18.59 -3.31
CA ALA A 200 -8.04 19.54 -4.12
C ALA A 200 -6.81 20.06 -3.35
N ILE A 201 -5.71 20.27 -4.08
CA ILE A 201 -4.57 20.98 -3.54
C ILE A 201 -4.99 22.39 -3.09
N GLN A 202 -4.47 22.84 -1.96
CA GLN A 202 -4.76 24.17 -1.42
C GLN A 202 -3.84 25.20 -2.09
N ASP A 203 -4.05 25.43 -3.38
CA ASP A 203 -3.30 26.36 -4.22
C ASP A 203 -4.26 27.20 -5.07
N GLU A 204 -4.11 28.52 -5.02
CA GLU A 204 -5.00 29.46 -5.72
C GLU A 204 -4.65 29.62 -7.21
N ARG A 205 -3.49 29.12 -7.64
CA ARG A 205 -3.05 29.25 -9.02
C ARG A 205 -3.81 28.28 -9.92
N SER A 206 -4.36 28.80 -11.02
CA SER A 206 -5.27 28.08 -11.91
C SER A 206 -4.70 26.80 -12.52
N GLU A 207 -3.38 26.76 -12.76
CA GLU A 207 -2.68 25.60 -13.31
C GLU A 207 -2.73 24.38 -12.40
N TYR A 208 -2.94 24.56 -11.09
CA TYR A 208 -3.03 23.48 -10.10
C TYR A 208 -4.47 23.14 -9.68
N ALA A 209 -5.49 23.87 -10.17
CA ALA A 209 -6.88 23.67 -9.77
C ALA A 209 -7.43 22.27 -10.04
N SER A 210 -6.84 21.54 -11.00
CA SER A 210 -7.20 20.16 -11.34
C SER A 210 -6.48 19.10 -10.50
N LEU A 211 -5.51 19.49 -9.66
CA LEU A 211 -4.74 18.56 -8.84
C LEU A 211 -5.48 18.16 -7.57
N HIS A 212 -5.65 16.86 -7.41
CA HIS A 212 -6.33 16.27 -6.26
C HIS A 212 -5.48 15.16 -5.64
N ALA A 213 -5.46 15.09 -4.31
CA ALA A 213 -5.01 13.92 -3.58
C ALA A 213 -6.16 12.92 -3.43
N ILE A 214 -5.86 11.63 -3.33
CA ILE A 214 -6.83 10.57 -3.05
C ILE A 214 -6.58 10.03 -1.65
N LEU A 215 -7.63 9.92 -0.84
CA LEU A 215 -7.55 9.37 0.51
C LEU A 215 -8.55 8.24 0.71
N PHE A 216 -8.13 7.23 1.44
CA PHE A 216 -8.99 6.16 1.96
C PHE A 216 -9.09 6.32 3.48
N GLY A 217 -10.18 6.94 3.93
CA GLY A 217 -10.32 7.36 5.33
C GLY A 217 -9.20 8.31 5.77
N PRO A 218 -8.35 7.91 6.74
CA PRO A 218 -7.21 8.71 7.19
C PRO A 218 -5.95 8.51 6.33
N TYR A 219 -5.93 7.54 5.40
CA TYR A 219 -4.74 7.16 4.63
C TYR A 219 -4.64 7.93 3.31
N LEU A 220 -3.55 8.66 3.11
CA LEU A 220 -3.18 9.27 1.84
C LEU A 220 -2.66 8.20 0.89
N LEU A 221 -3.35 8.01 -0.23
CA LEU A 221 -2.95 7.09 -1.28
C LEU A 221 -2.07 7.83 -2.31
N VAL A 222 -1.01 7.16 -2.75
CA VAL A 222 -0.08 7.64 -3.77
C VAL A 222 0.07 6.60 -4.87
N ALA A 223 0.28 7.04 -6.11
CA ALA A 223 0.55 6.14 -7.22
C ALA A 223 2.02 5.80 -7.27
N LEU A 224 2.35 4.51 -7.43
CA LEU A 224 3.70 4.09 -7.80
C LEU A 224 3.93 4.42 -9.28
N THR A 225 4.76 5.42 -9.55
CA THR A 225 5.08 5.91 -10.89
C THR A 225 6.31 6.80 -10.86
N THR A 226 6.98 6.97 -12.00
CA THR A 226 8.13 7.85 -12.19
C THR A 226 7.79 9.21 -12.81
N GLY A 227 6.50 9.50 -13.05
CA GLY A 227 6.06 10.73 -13.68
C GLY A 227 4.69 11.22 -13.20
N GLU A 228 4.11 12.16 -13.93
CA GLU A 228 2.76 12.66 -13.65
C GLU A 228 1.70 11.55 -13.77
N SER A 229 0.53 11.81 -13.20
CA SER A 229 -0.57 10.85 -13.19
C SER A 229 -1.88 11.53 -13.54
N ASP A 230 -2.37 11.22 -14.74
CA ASP A 230 -3.63 11.70 -15.28
C ASP A 230 -4.71 10.64 -15.06
N LEU A 231 -5.70 10.97 -14.25
CA LEU A 231 -6.83 10.10 -13.97
C LEU A 231 -8.00 10.44 -14.90
N LYS A 232 -8.62 9.40 -15.45
CA LYS A 232 -9.80 9.53 -16.29
C LYS A 232 -10.97 8.79 -15.62
N PRO A 233 -11.74 9.46 -14.76
CA PRO A 233 -12.94 8.89 -14.19
C PRO A 233 -13.96 8.59 -15.30
N ASP A 234 -14.48 7.37 -15.32
CA ASP A 234 -15.61 7.00 -16.20
C ASP A 234 -16.97 7.39 -15.57
N SER A 235 -16.97 7.81 -14.30
CA SER A 235 -18.14 8.21 -13.54
C SER A 235 -17.76 9.14 -12.38
N ASN A 236 -18.75 9.81 -11.78
CA ASN A 236 -18.56 10.62 -10.58
C ASN A 236 -18.23 9.78 -9.33
N SER A 237 -18.52 8.47 -9.34
CA SER A 237 -18.26 7.62 -8.18
C SER A 237 -16.84 7.09 -8.20
N LEU A 238 -16.07 7.41 -7.16
CA LEU A 238 -14.69 6.93 -7.00
C LEU A 238 -14.58 5.41 -7.03
N SER A 239 -15.61 4.68 -6.57
CA SER A 239 -15.62 3.21 -6.56
C SER A 239 -15.59 2.58 -7.95
N ASP A 240 -16.01 3.31 -8.98
CA ASP A 240 -16.16 2.76 -10.35
C ASP A 240 -14.84 2.79 -11.13
N TRP A 241 -13.89 3.59 -10.64
CA TRP A 241 -12.59 3.77 -11.27
C TRP A 241 -11.42 3.60 -10.29
N ILE A 242 -11.66 3.45 -8.98
CA ILE A 242 -10.69 3.02 -7.98
C ILE A 242 -11.17 1.72 -7.35
N THR A 243 -10.50 0.62 -7.71
CA THR A 243 -10.91 -0.74 -7.32
C THR A 243 -9.93 -1.34 -6.32
N PRO A 244 -10.39 -2.00 -5.24
CA PRO A 244 -9.50 -2.60 -4.25
C PRO A 244 -8.77 -3.82 -4.84
N ILE A 245 -7.51 -4.00 -4.46
CA ILE A 245 -6.73 -5.20 -4.82
C ILE A 245 -6.96 -6.28 -3.74
N PRO A 246 -7.49 -7.46 -4.09
CA PRO A 246 -7.71 -8.56 -3.14
C PRO A 246 -6.41 -9.13 -2.56
N SER A 247 -6.47 -9.74 -1.37
CA SER A 247 -5.31 -10.37 -0.73
C SER A 247 -4.66 -11.47 -1.56
N GLU A 248 -5.46 -12.18 -2.35
CA GLU A 248 -5.05 -13.35 -3.12
C GLU A 248 -4.08 -12.97 -4.24
N TYR A 249 -4.05 -11.70 -4.67
CA TYR A 249 -3.15 -11.27 -5.74
C TYR A 249 -1.68 -11.35 -5.32
N ASN A 250 -1.36 -11.28 -4.02
CA ASN A 250 0.01 -11.42 -3.54
C ASN A 250 0.59 -12.82 -3.80
N SER A 251 -0.22 -13.88 -3.79
CA SER A 251 0.29 -15.24 -4.12
C SER A 251 0.59 -15.43 -5.60
N GLN A 252 0.17 -14.48 -6.44
CA GLN A 252 0.39 -14.47 -7.89
C GLN A 252 1.63 -13.65 -8.28
N LEU A 253 2.30 -12.98 -7.33
CA LEU A 253 3.46 -12.15 -7.60
C LEU A 253 4.73 -13.00 -7.67
N ILE A 254 5.50 -12.81 -8.74
CA ILE A 254 6.77 -13.47 -8.98
C ILE A 254 7.86 -12.49 -9.42
N SER A 255 9.10 -12.95 -9.37
CA SER A 255 10.21 -12.37 -10.13
C SER A 255 10.97 -13.47 -10.87
N LEU A 256 11.38 -13.18 -12.11
CA LEU A 256 12.11 -14.12 -12.97
C LEU A 256 13.58 -13.75 -12.98
N SER A 257 14.45 -14.67 -12.57
CA SER A 257 15.89 -14.39 -12.47
C SER A 257 16.79 -15.41 -13.15
N GLN A 258 17.99 -14.95 -13.50
CA GLN A 258 19.05 -15.73 -14.11
C GLN A 258 20.38 -15.42 -13.42
N GLN A 259 21.24 -16.43 -13.29
CA GLN A 259 22.59 -16.25 -12.78
C GLN A 259 23.56 -16.10 -13.97
N SER A 260 24.43 -15.09 -13.92
CA SER A 260 25.54 -14.92 -14.85
C SER A 260 26.80 -14.57 -14.06
N GLY A 261 27.74 -15.52 -14.03
CA GLY A 261 28.89 -15.46 -13.12
C GLY A 261 28.46 -15.41 -11.65
N ASN A 262 28.96 -14.41 -10.91
CA ASN A 262 28.64 -14.19 -9.51
C ASN A 262 27.40 -13.31 -9.28
N ASN A 263 26.80 -12.80 -10.36
CA ASN A 263 25.67 -11.87 -10.27
C ASN A 263 24.37 -12.58 -10.64
N THR A 264 23.30 -12.19 -9.95
CA THR A 264 21.93 -12.58 -10.32
C THR A 264 21.27 -11.39 -10.97
N PHE A 265 20.60 -11.62 -12.10
CA PHE A 265 19.84 -10.64 -12.84
C PHE A 265 18.36 -11.01 -12.80
N ALA A 266 17.48 -10.02 -12.71
CA ALA A 266 16.04 -10.18 -12.81
C ALA A 266 15.53 -9.53 -14.11
N LEU A 267 14.52 -10.14 -14.71
CA LEU A 267 13.71 -9.43 -15.71
C LEU A 267 13.02 -8.25 -15.04
N ALA A 268 12.98 -7.11 -15.72
CA ALA A 268 12.33 -5.90 -15.21
C ALA A 268 11.69 -5.10 -16.34
N GLN A 269 10.59 -4.44 -16.02
CA GLN A 269 9.98 -3.46 -16.90
C GLN A 269 10.84 -2.19 -16.97
N SER A 270 11.01 -1.66 -18.18
CA SER A 270 11.71 -0.41 -18.44
C SER A 270 10.97 0.35 -19.54
N SER A 271 10.30 1.45 -19.18
CA SER A 271 9.42 2.18 -20.10
C SER A 271 8.40 1.25 -20.76
N ASN A 272 8.49 1.04 -22.08
CA ASN A 272 7.57 0.16 -22.82
C ASN A 272 8.19 -1.19 -23.21
N SER A 273 9.32 -1.58 -22.61
CA SER A 273 10.01 -2.83 -22.89
C SER A 273 10.40 -3.59 -21.62
N ILE A 274 10.95 -4.79 -21.81
CA ILE A 274 11.56 -5.60 -20.74
C ILE A 274 13.07 -5.62 -20.92
N THR A 275 13.80 -5.49 -19.82
CA THR A 275 15.26 -5.59 -19.75
C THR A 275 15.68 -6.55 -18.64
N ALA A 276 16.97 -6.82 -18.53
CA ALA A 276 17.54 -7.53 -17.39
C ALA A 276 18.37 -6.57 -16.54
N ILE A 277 18.03 -6.48 -15.25
CA ILE A 277 18.74 -5.64 -14.27
C ILE A 277 19.37 -6.52 -13.19
N GLN A 278 20.35 -6.00 -12.46
CA GLN A 278 20.84 -6.70 -11.26
C GLN A 278 19.67 -6.95 -10.30
N PHE A 279 19.59 -8.15 -9.74
CA PHE A 279 18.50 -8.56 -8.87
C PHE A 279 18.34 -7.55 -7.72
N PRO A 280 17.20 -6.85 -7.62
CA PRO A 280 17.11 -5.67 -6.77
C PRO A 280 16.72 -5.99 -5.33
N ASP A 281 17.13 -5.12 -4.41
CA ASP A 281 16.70 -5.19 -3.02
C ASP A 281 15.22 -4.80 -2.87
N PRO A 282 14.45 -5.45 -1.97
CA PRO A 282 13.07 -5.07 -1.68
C PRO A 282 12.95 -3.63 -1.20
N GLY A 283 11.94 -2.91 -1.70
CA GLY A 283 11.66 -1.51 -1.32
C GLY A 283 12.35 -0.47 -2.18
N THR A 284 12.97 -0.92 -3.27
CA THR A 284 13.57 -0.07 -4.29
C THR A 284 12.62 0.08 -5.48
N SER A 285 12.81 1.13 -6.27
CA SER A 285 12.05 1.27 -7.53
C SER A 285 12.30 0.07 -8.47
N ASN A 286 13.52 -0.45 -8.49
CA ASN A 286 13.85 -1.64 -9.28
C ASN A 286 13.10 -2.88 -8.80
N SER A 287 12.84 -3.04 -7.49
CA SER A 287 12.02 -4.17 -7.01
C SER A 287 10.59 -4.15 -7.52
N VAL A 288 10.02 -2.94 -7.69
CA VAL A 288 8.70 -2.72 -8.26
C VAL A 288 8.71 -3.08 -9.76
N PHE A 289 9.75 -2.69 -10.50
CA PHE A 289 9.89 -3.00 -11.93
C PHE A 289 10.20 -4.48 -12.22
N ALA A 290 10.86 -5.18 -11.30
CA ALA A 290 11.23 -6.58 -11.43
C ALA A 290 10.20 -7.57 -10.84
N THR A 291 9.04 -7.06 -10.40
CA THR A 291 7.93 -7.88 -9.89
C THR A 291 6.82 -7.93 -10.93
N PHE A 292 6.29 -9.14 -11.18
CA PHE A 292 5.20 -9.38 -12.12
C PHE A 292 4.10 -10.19 -11.44
N ARG A 293 2.85 -9.93 -11.81
CA ARG A 293 1.72 -10.78 -11.47
C ARG A 293 1.47 -11.77 -12.60
N ILE A 294 1.33 -13.04 -12.23
CA ILE A 294 0.91 -14.09 -13.16
C ILE A 294 -0.61 -14.02 -13.31
N ILE A 295 -1.08 -13.93 -14.55
CA ILE A 295 -2.50 -14.00 -14.90
C ILE A 295 -2.73 -15.27 -15.72
N PRO A 296 -3.31 -16.33 -15.13
CA PRO A 296 -3.68 -17.52 -15.89
C PRO A 296 -4.70 -17.18 -16.99
N THR A 297 -4.51 -17.76 -18.18
CA THR A 297 -5.49 -17.62 -19.27
C THR A 297 -6.78 -18.40 -19.01
N ASP A 298 -6.70 -19.50 -18.25
CA ASP A 298 -7.85 -20.21 -17.71
C ASP A 298 -8.12 -19.74 -16.27
N PRO A 299 -9.22 -19.01 -16.01
CA PRO A 299 -9.54 -18.45 -14.70
C PRO A 299 -9.83 -19.51 -13.63
N THR A 300 -10.07 -20.77 -14.02
CA THR A 300 -10.25 -21.88 -13.07
C THR A 300 -8.92 -22.43 -12.54
N THR A 301 -7.80 -22.05 -13.16
CA THR A 301 -6.47 -22.47 -12.74
C THR A 301 -6.15 -21.91 -11.36
N ARG A 302 -6.13 -22.80 -10.37
CA ARG A 302 -5.64 -22.49 -9.02
C ARG A 302 -4.14 -22.75 -8.96
N MET A 303 -3.39 -21.75 -8.52
CA MET A 303 -1.96 -21.87 -8.28
C MET A 303 -1.73 -21.92 -6.78
N SER A 304 -1.48 -23.12 -6.26
CA SER A 304 -1.24 -23.35 -4.83
C SER A 304 0.24 -23.23 -4.51
N THR A 305 1.09 -23.61 -5.47
CA THR A 305 2.55 -23.48 -5.40
C THR A 305 3.09 -22.82 -6.67
N ARG A 306 4.31 -22.25 -6.60
CA ARG A 306 4.94 -21.58 -7.75
C ARG A 306 5.31 -22.54 -8.88
N ASN A 307 5.41 -23.84 -8.60
CA ASN A 307 5.70 -24.85 -9.62
C ASN A 307 4.43 -25.26 -10.40
N ASP A 308 3.25 -24.92 -9.90
CA ASP A 308 1.97 -25.21 -10.56
C ASP A 308 1.80 -24.41 -11.88
N VAL A 309 2.69 -23.44 -12.14
CA VAL A 309 2.76 -22.71 -13.43
C VAL A 309 3.25 -23.57 -14.58
N ILE A 310 4.02 -24.63 -14.32
CA ILE A 310 4.64 -25.41 -15.40
C ILE A 310 3.52 -26.05 -16.22
N ASN A 311 3.67 -25.98 -17.55
CA ASN A 311 2.70 -26.36 -18.57
C ASN A 311 1.40 -25.54 -18.60
N LYS A 312 1.33 -24.42 -17.85
CA LYS A 312 0.22 -23.47 -17.92
C LYS A 312 0.52 -22.32 -18.88
N THR A 313 -0.55 -21.80 -19.47
CA THR A 313 -0.53 -20.61 -20.31
C THR A 313 -0.96 -19.40 -19.50
N VAL A 314 -0.09 -18.40 -19.44
CA VAL A 314 -0.25 -17.22 -18.60
C VAL A 314 0.11 -15.95 -19.35
N MET A 315 -0.38 -14.83 -18.85
CA MET A 315 0.14 -13.50 -19.14
C MET A 315 0.93 -13.01 -17.92
N LEU A 316 1.91 -12.15 -18.17
CA LEU A 316 2.69 -11.51 -17.10
C LEU A 316 2.36 -10.03 -17.08
N GLU A 317 1.74 -9.57 -15.99
CA GLU A 317 1.44 -8.16 -15.75
C GLU A 317 2.54 -7.53 -14.89
N PRO A 318 3.25 -6.48 -15.35
CA PRO A 318 4.17 -5.76 -14.49
C PRO A 318 3.44 -5.17 -13.28
N TYR A 319 3.99 -5.34 -12.07
CA TYR A 319 3.35 -4.97 -10.81
C TYR A 319 2.90 -3.49 -10.76
N ILE A 320 3.65 -2.59 -11.40
CA ILE A 320 3.38 -1.14 -11.44
C ILE A 320 2.41 -0.73 -12.55
N LEU A 321 2.08 -1.62 -13.50
CA LEU A 321 1.25 -1.33 -14.67
C LEU A 321 -0.02 -2.22 -14.69
N PRO A 322 -0.93 -2.09 -13.71
CA PRO A 322 -2.13 -2.91 -13.67
C PRO A 322 -2.97 -2.75 -14.95
N GLY A 323 -3.40 -3.86 -15.54
CA GLY A 323 -4.09 -3.89 -16.84
C GLY A 323 -3.15 -3.91 -18.06
N MET A 324 -1.84 -3.89 -17.86
CA MET A 324 -0.87 -4.06 -18.95
C MET A 324 -0.13 -5.39 -18.81
N VAL A 325 0.28 -6.00 -19.91
CA VAL A 325 0.97 -7.29 -19.94
C VAL A 325 2.19 -7.24 -20.85
N ILE A 326 3.15 -8.13 -20.59
CA ILE A 326 4.28 -8.37 -21.49
C ILE A 326 3.74 -8.93 -22.80
N VAL A 327 4.19 -8.37 -23.93
CA VAL A 327 3.83 -8.83 -25.28
C VAL A 327 5.09 -9.13 -26.09
N ASN A 328 5.02 -10.13 -26.95
CA ASN A 328 6.07 -10.35 -27.95
C ASN A 328 5.84 -9.49 -29.21
N GLN A 329 6.92 -8.97 -29.79
CA GLN A 329 6.88 -8.06 -30.95
C GLN A 329 7.38 -8.71 -32.26
N GLY A 330 7.61 -10.02 -32.27
CA GLY A 330 8.25 -10.70 -33.40
C GLY A 330 9.50 -11.49 -32.98
N LYS A 331 9.96 -12.35 -33.89
CA LYS A 331 11.20 -13.12 -33.72
C LYS A 331 12.39 -12.15 -33.62
N GLU A 332 13.27 -12.41 -32.67
CA GLU A 332 14.48 -11.62 -32.38
C GLU A 332 14.22 -10.16 -31.98
N GLN A 333 12.97 -9.80 -31.70
CA GLN A 333 12.57 -8.45 -31.24
C GLN A 333 12.51 -8.38 -29.72
N SER A 334 12.71 -7.18 -29.17
CA SER A 334 12.51 -6.93 -27.74
C SER A 334 11.06 -7.20 -27.34
N LEU A 335 10.86 -7.56 -26.07
CA LEU A 335 9.52 -7.67 -25.51
C LEU A 335 8.95 -6.28 -25.24
N GLY A 336 7.66 -6.11 -25.49
CA GLY A 336 6.92 -4.88 -25.25
C GLY A 336 5.96 -4.98 -24.08
N ILE A 337 5.26 -3.87 -23.81
CA ILE A 337 4.13 -3.79 -22.88
C ILE A 337 2.87 -3.38 -23.66
N GLY A 338 1.74 -4.06 -23.45
CA GLY A 338 0.46 -3.76 -24.11
C GLY A 338 -0.76 -4.01 -23.21
N ASP A 339 -1.94 -3.53 -23.61
CA ASP A 339 -3.21 -3.75 -22.87
C ASP A 339 -3.56 -5.24 -22.87
N TYR A 340 -3.95 -5.77 -21.71
CA TYR A 340 -4.29 -7.20 -21.58
C TYR A 340 -5.50 -7.63 -22.43
N ARG A 341 -6.39 -6.70 -22.82
CA ARG A 341 -7.62 -6.99 -23.58
C ARG A 341 -7.36 -7.31 -25.07
N ASP A 342 -6.27 -6.79 -25.63
CA ASP A 342 -6.07 -6.74 -27.09
C ASP A 342 -4.88 -7.58 -27.60
N ASN A 343 -4.36 -8.54 -26.84
CA ASN A 343 -3.05 -9.13 -27.16
C ASN A 343 -2.98 -10.67 -27.17
N GLN A 344 -3.22 -11.27 -28.36
CA GLN A 344 -2.84 -12.66 -28.66
C GLN A 344 -1.32 -12.92 -28.45
N ASN A 345 -0.50 -11.87 -28.58
CA ASN A 345 0.95 -11.92 -28.41
C ASN A 345 1.40 -11.84 -26.94
N ALA A 346 0.48 -11.74 -25.98
CA ALA A 346 0.79 -11.66 -24.54
C ALA A 346 0.87 -13.03 -23.85
N VAL A 347 0.45 -14.10 -24.53
CA VAL A 347 0.32 -15.41 -23.89
C VAL A 347 1.61 -16.19 -23.99
N PHE A 348 2.12 -16.61 -22.83
CA PHE A 348 3.31 -17.45 -22.71
C PHE A 348 2.96 -18.77 -22.02
N ARG A 349 3.54 -19.86 -22.50
CA ARG A 349 3.53 -21.15 -21.85
C ARG A 349 4.80 -21.31 -21.02
N PHE A 350 4.63 -21.61 -19.74
CA PHE A 350 5.75 -21.98 -18.90
C PHE A 350 6.11 -23.43 -19.21
N VAL A 351 7.31 -23.68 -19.71
CA VAL A 351 7.83 -25.02 -19.98
C VAL A 351 9.05 -25.29 -19.12
N GLU A 352 9.43 -26.56 -19.01
CA GLU A 352 10.59 -26.96 -18.22
C GLU A 352 11.89 -26.38 -18.80
N GLY A 353 12.71 -25.80 -17.92
CA GLY A 353 14.04 -25.30 -18.22
C GLY A 353 15.13 -26.10 -17.51
N ASN A 354 16.34 -25.56 -17.46
CA ASN A 354 17.48 -26.25 -16.87
C ASN A 354 17.36 -26.36 -15.33
N LYS A 355 17.55 -27.55 -14.75
CA LYS A 355 17.68 -27.78 -13.29
C LYS A 355 16.57 -27.11 -12.45
N GLY A 356 15.31 -27.37 -12.78
CA GLY A 356 14.14 -26.84 -12.04
C GLY A 356 13.84 -25.36 -12.31
N MET A 357 14.46 -24.77 -13.34
CA MET A 357 14.07 -23.48 -13.91
C MET A 357 12.93 -23.64 -14.92
N VAL A 358 12.36 -22.53 -15.36
CA VAL A 358 11.30 -22.49 -16.37
C VAL A 358 11.73 -21.68 -17.58
N ARG A 359 11.17 -21.98 -18.75
CA ARG A 359 11.29 -21.15 -19.96
C ARG A 359 9.91 -20.62 -20.30
N LEU A 360 9.86 -19.44 -20.91
CA LEU A 360 8.61 -18.81 -21.30
C LEU A 360 8.50 -18.87 -22.82
N GLU A 361 7.74 -19.84 -23.33
CA GLU A 361 7.47 -20.02 -24.76
C GLU A 361 6.29 -19.14 -25.20
N SER A 362 6.39 -18.43 -26.32
CA SER A 362 5.27 -17.67 -26.87
C SER A 362 4.24 -18.60 -27.53
N GLU A 363 2.97 -18.50 -27.14
CA GLU A 363 1.91 -19.31 -27.78
C GLU A 363 1.66 -18.89 -29.23
N SER A 364 1.82 -17.59 -29.53
CA SER A 364 1.69 -17.05 -30.90
C SER A 364 2.88 -17.40 -31.81
N GLN A 365 4.02 -17.76 -31.24
CA GLN A 365 5.25 -18.09 -31.96
C GLN A 365 5.92 -19.33 -31.33
N LYS A 366 5.37 -20.51 -31.64
CA LYS A 366 5.87 -21.79 -31.13
C LYS A 366 7.35 -21.99 -31.44
N GLY A 367 8.07 -22.54 -30.48
CA GLY A 367 9.52 -22.69 -30.51
C GLY A 367 10.28 -21.40 -30.17
N CYS A 368 9.61 -20.29 -29.88
CA CYS A 368 10.25 -19.02 -29.51
C CYS A 368 10.06 -18.70 -28.04
N PHE A 369 11.16 -18.38 -27.37
CA PHE A 369 11.25 -18.23 -25.93
C PHE A 369 11.70 -16.82 -25.54
N VAL A 370 11.31 -16.37 -24.35
CA VAL A 370 11.96 -15.24 -23.71
C VAL A 370 13.44 -15.58 -23.51
N TYR A 371 14.30 -14.78 -24.11
CA TYR A 371 15.74 -14.93 -24.12
C TYR A 371 16.37 -13.74 -23.43
N SER A 372 17.34 -14.01 -22.55
CA SER A 372 18.09 -12.99 -21.83
C SER A 372 19.59 -13.33 -21.83
N LEU A 373 20.40 -12.43 -22.39
CA LEU A 373 21.86 -12.53 -22.33
C LEU A 373 22.48 -11.12 -22.39
N ASN A 374 23.49 -10.88 -21.55
CA ASN A 374 24.24 -9.61 -21.52
C ASN A 374 23.34 -8.36 -21.44
N GLY A 375 22.26 -8.42 -20.64
CA GLY A 375 21.32 -7.31 -20.45
C GLY A 375 20.24 -7.17 -21.53
N THR A 376 20.38 -7.86 -22.67
CA THR A 376 19.39 -7.86 -23.74
C THR A 376 18.28 -8.86 -23.44
N VAL A 377 17.03 -8.43 -23.51
CA VAL A 377 15.85 -9.31 -23.40
C VAL A 377 15.02 -9.23 -24.69
N LYS A 378 14.74 -10.39 -25.27
CA LYS A 378 14.02 -10.51 -26.55
C LYS A 378 13.25 -11.82 -26.64
N LEU A 379 12.41 -11.96 -27.66
CA LEU A 379 11.90 -13.26 -28.08
C LEU A 379 12.90 -13.90 -29.05
N SER A 380 13.36 -15.13 -28.79
CA SER A 380 14.28 -15.84 -29.69
C SER A 380 13.86 -17.29 -29.88
N CYS A 381 13.98 -17.83 -31.09
CA CYS A 381 13.51 -19.18 -31.43
C CYS A 381 14.59 -20.25 -31.39
N GLY A 382 15.85 -19.82 -31.33
CA GLY A 382 16.98 -20.71 -31.59
C GLY A 382 16.91 -21.30 -33.01
N GLY A 383 18.04 -21.79 -33.51
CA GLY A 383 18.07 -22.48 -34.81
C GLY A 383 17.38 -23.86 -34.73
N SER A 384 17.57 -24.69 -35.74
CA SER A 384 17.12 -26.09 -35.75
C SER A 384 17.67 -26.94 -34.58
N GLU A 385 18.72 -26.46 -33.89
CA GLU A 385 19.40 -27.14 -32.77
C GLU A 385 19.17 -26.45 -31.41
N ALA A 386 18.15 -25.59 -31.30
CA ALA A 386 17.87 -24.79 -30.11
C ALA A 386 17.80 -25.58 -28.79
N GLU A 387 17.22 -26.79 -28.82
CA GLU A 387 17.07 -27.64 -27.63
C GLU A 387 18.38 -28.35 -27.23
N SER A 388 19.30 -28.54 -28.17
CA SER A 388 20.62 -29.14 -27.93
C SER A 388 21.72 -28.11 -27.63
N ASP A 389 21.49 -26.82 -27.94
CA ASP A 389 22.42 -25.74 -27.61
C ASP A 389 22.32 -25.37 -26.12
N SER A 390 23.32 -25.83 -25.36
CA SER A 390 23.44 -25.51 -23.93
C SER A 390 23.44 -24.00 -23.63
N GLY A 391 23.95 -23.16 -24.54
CA GLY A 391 23.97 -21.71 -24.40
C GLY A 391 22.56 -21.12 -24.53
N PHE A 392 21.81 -21.53 -25.56
CA PHE A 392 20.43 -21.13 -25.76
C PHE A 392 19.52 -21.60 -24.61
N MET A 393 19.70 -22.83 -24.15
CA MET A 393 18.96 -23.37 -23.01
C MET A 393 19.21 -22.57 -21.73
N LEU A 394 20.46 -22.19 -21.46
CA LEU A 394 20.80 -21.32 -20.32
C LEU A 394 20.19 -19.93 -20.45
N ALA A 395 20.30 -19.31 -21.63
CA ALA A 395 19.80 -17.96 -21.88
C ALA A 395 18.26 -17.83 -21.87
N THR A 396 17.54 -18.94 -22.01
CA THR A 396 16.06 -18.98 -22.00
C THR A 396 15.47 -19.58 -20.72
N SER A 397 16.30 -20.05 -19.78
CA SER A 397 15.86 -20.64 -18.50
C SER A 397 15.90 -19.61 -17.38
N PHE A 398 14.82 -19.46 -16.62
CA PHE A 398 14.68 -18.52 -15.51
C PHE A 398 14.29 -19.25 -14.23
N LYS A 399 14.87 -18.84 -13.11
CA LYS A 399 14.36 -19.19 -11.79
C LYS A 399 13.13 -18.35 -11.48
N VAL A 400 12.05 -18.99 -11.08
CA VAL A 400 10.85 -18.32 -10.55
C VAL A 400 11.03 -18.10 -9.05
N ASN A 401 11.08 -16.85 -8.62
CA ASN A 401 11.12 -16.47 -7.21
C ASN A 401 9.79 -15.84 -6.81
N ASP A 402 9.61 -15.60 -5.51
CA ASP A 402 8.55 -14.69 -5.03
C ASP A 402 8.68 -13.32 -5.69
N GLY A 403 7.54 -12.62 -5.78
CA GLY A 403 7.54 -11.19 -6.00
C GLY A 403 8.44 -10.52 -4.97
N ILE A 404 9.29 -9.61 -5.45
CA ILE A 404 10.20 -8.86 -4.58
C ILE A 404 9.39 -7.82 -3.78
N CYS A 405 8.26 -7.39 -4.34
CA CYS A 405 7.24 -6.55 -3.72
C CYS A 405 5.95 -7.33 -3.46
N ASN A 406 5.17 -6.84 -2.50
CA ASN A 406 3.79 -7.27 -2.24
C ASN A 406 2.87 -6.06 -2.26
N TYR A 407 1.62 -6.25 -2.69
CA TYR A 407 0.56 -5.28 -2.48
C TYR A 407 0.35 -5.06 -0.98
N HIS A 408 0.36 -3.80 -0.55
CA HIS A 408 -0.08 -3.40 0.78
C HIS A 408 -1.56 -3.78 0.97
N PRO A 409 -2.03 -4.15 2.17
CA PRO A 409 -3.45 -4.49 2.38
C PRO A 409 -4.45 -3.38 2.03
N ILE A 410 -3.97 -2.13 1.97
CA ILE A 410 -4.70 -0.94 1.52
C ILE A 410 -4.20 -0.55 0.11
N SER A 411 -4.23 -1.47 -0.84
CA SER A 411 -3.88 -1.18 -2.24
C SER A 411 -5.11 -1.11 -3.13
N PHE A 412 -5.06 -0.24 -4.12
CA PHE A 412 -6.10 -0.07 -5.13
C PHE A 412 -5.50 0.05 -6.53
N VAL A 413 -6.29 -0.25 -7.55
CA VAL A 413 -6.03 0.14 -8.94
C VAL A 413 -6.92 1.32 -9.29
N ALA A 414 -6.33 2.43 -9.71
CA ALA A 414 -7.04 3.60 -10.21
C ALA A 414 -6.94 3.68 -11.75
N LYS A 415 -8.07 3.88 -12.44
CA LYS A 415 -8.10 4.05 -13.89
C LYS A 415 -7.50 5.39 -14.29
N GLY A 416 -6.52 5.36 -15.18
CA GLY A 416 -5.91 6.55 -15.75
C GLY A 416 -6.31 6.78 -17.20
N LEU A 417 -5.87 7.92 -17.74
CA LEU A 417 -6.13 8.32 -19.13
C LEU A 417 -5.47 7.36 -20.14
N ASN A 418 -4.20 7.01 -19.89
CA ASN A 418 -3.39 6.19 -20.79
C ASN A 418 -3.06 4.80 -20.21
N MET A 419 -3.09 4.67 -18.88
CA MET A 419 -2.73 3.46 -18.15
C MET A 419 -3.35 3.52 -16.75
N ASN A 420 -3.55 2.38 -16.09
CA ASN A 420 -4.00 2.38 -14.70
C ASN A 420 -2.81 2.55 -13.74
N TYR A 421 -3.10 3.02 -12.53
CA TYR A 421 -2.11 3.28 -11.49
C TYR A 421 -2.34 2.40 -10.27
N LEU A 422 -1.27 1.83 -9.74
CA LEU A 422 -1.27 1.16 -8.45
C LEU A 422 -1.17 2.19 -7.32
N LEU A 423 -2.23 2.29 -6.51
CA LEU A 423 -2.31 3.19 -5.36
C LEU A 423 -2.00 2.45 -4.06
N GLN A 424 -1.17 3.05 -3.20
CA GLN A 424 -0.82 2.54 -1.87
C GLN A 424 -0.64 3.67 -0.84
N PRO A 425 -0.67 3.41 0.48
CA PRO A 425 -0.48 4.45 1.47
C PRO A 425 0.93 5.03 1.43
N LEU A 426 1.09 6.35 1.51
CA LEU A 426 2.41 7.01 1.43
C LEU A 426 3.42 6.48 2.47
N TYR A 427 2.95 6.12 3.68
CA TYR A 427 3.82 5.62 4.74
C TYR A 427 4.38 4.22 4.44
N SER A 428 3.80 3.46 3.50
CA SER A 428 4.31 2.11 3.16
C SER A 428 5.53 2.15 2.23
N LEU A 429 5.79 3.28 1.58
CA LEU A 429 6.88 3.43 0.61
C LEU A 429 8.22 3.78 1.27
N ARG A 430 9.29 3.17 0.77
CA ARG A 430 10.69 3.41 1.09
C ARG A 430 11.36 4.21 -0.02
N ASP A 431 11.93 3.56 -1.03
CA ASP A 431 12.74 4.21 -2.07
C ASP A 431 12.02 4.25 -3.42
N GLU A 432 10.83 3.70 -3.50
CA GLU A 432 9.98 3.71 -4.69
C GLU A 432 9.67 5.14 -5.14
N HIS A 433 9.54 5.34 -6.46
CA HIS A 433 9.04 6.60 -7.01
C HIS A 433 7.52 6.63 -6.94
N TYR A 434 6.96 7.81 -6.62
CA TYR A 434 5.53 7.98 -6.46
C TYR A 434 5.03 9.37 -6.83
N THR A 435 3.71 9.46 -7.06
CA THR A 435 2.97 10.69 -7.29
C THR A 435 1.84 10.82 -6.27
N VAL A 436 1.74 11.99 -5.62
CA VAL A 436 0.75 12.27 -4.57
C VAL A 436 -0.51 12.91 -5.12
N TYR A 437 -0.33 13.87 -6.04
CA TYR A 437 -1.42 14.64 -6.62
C TYR A 437 -1.67 14.20 -8.05
N PHE A 438 -2.93 14.04 -8.37
CA PHE A 438 -3.41 13.55 -9.66
C PHE A 438 -4.15 14.66 -10.37
N LYS A 439 -3.94 14.76 -11.68
CA LYS A 439 -4.82 15.57 -12.52
C LYS A 439 -6.05 14.74 -12.85
N ILE A 440 -7.21 15.15 -12.33
CA ILE A 440 -8.47 14.44 -12.57
C ILE A 440 -9.18 15.16 -13.71
N HIS A 441 -9.31 14.48 -14.85
CA HIS A 441 -10.03 15.00 -16.02
C HIS A 441 -11.53 14.73 -15.86
N SER A 442 -12.38 15.68 -16.20
CA SER A 442 -13.85 15.53 -16.12
C SER A 442 -14.45 15.01 -17.41
#